data_AF-A0A0C9TN54-F1
#
_entry.id   AF-A0A0C9TN54-F1
#
_cell.length_a   1.000
_cell.length_b   1.000
_cell.length_c   1.000
_cell.angle_alpha   90.00
_cell.angle_beta   90.00
_cell.angle_gamma   90.00
#
_symmetry.space_group_name_H-M   'P 1'
#
loop_
_entity.id
_entity.type
_entity.pdbx_description
1 polymer ?
#
loop_
_entity_poly.entity_id
_entity_poly.type
_entity_poly.pdbx_seq_one_letter_code
_entity_poly.pdbx_strand_id
1 'polypeptide(L)'
;MSKLPPQVTPRLLANPNAVGTYNICLKLEKDLQDKIDAGHDVGRSMIYCRILGYLILHAPSDEASSTVRKEIASCNEESDRLLLVGEMYFNHFIQAFRSNKGRIPTPSNHPSRPSFDTLADMIKDLLEEAPQNHSGAKANALVRDKFRCPISGIVDETSLLKNRELRQKVEREKLRIGSTQCAHIISESINSNILPGSDKEEYAATVWTVLDRFGYRGLSDELNGPRIHRLDNVITMESYVHKYFDNLSLWLTATDEVNQYILEASDPILLSNLPQRVTFTTDKENLPVPNPTFLALHASCAKVGHLSGAAEYIDKVFRDMEEIRVLSADGASADVLEHALLYASSRPILV
;
A
#
# COMPACT_ATOMS: atom_id res chain seq x y z
N MET A 1 -11.17 -9.71 -9.99
CA MET A 1 -12.13 -8.61 -10.21
C MET A 1 -13.56 -9.04 -9.94
N SER A 2 -14.33 -8.23 -9.22
CA SER A 2 -15.70 -8.51 -8.79
C SER A 2 -16.67 -7.50 -9.40
N LYS A 3 -17.85 -7.95 -9.85
CA LYS A 3 -18.92 -7.06 -10.32
C LYS A 3 -19.34 -6.10 -9.22
N LEU A 4 -19.72 -4.87 -9.57
CA LEU A 4 -20.25 -3.95 -8.57
C LEU A 4 -21.52 -4.55 -7.94
N PRO A 5 -21.63 -4.54 -6.60
CA PRO A 5 -22.83 -5.02 -5.92
C PRO A 5 -24.10 -4.31 -6.42
N PRO A 6 -25.11 -5.04 -6.95
CA PRO A 6 -26.34 -4.41 -7.43
C PRO A 6 -27.19 -3.87 -6.28
N GLN A 7 -27.02 -4.43 -5.07
CA GLN A 7 -27.68 -3.97 -3.86
C GLN A 7 -26.72 -3.11 -3.05
N VAL A 8 -27.18 -1.92 -2.73
CA VAL A 8 -26.39 -0.91 -2.06
C VAL A 8 -26.40 -1.15 -0.55
N THR A 9 -25.26 -1.00 0.13
CA THR A 9 -25.16 -1.22 1.58
C THR A 9 -26.07 -0.26 2.37
N PRO A 10 -26.56 -0.65 3.57
CA PRO A 10 -27.37 0.25 4.41
C PRO A 10 -26.72 1.61 4.67
N ARG A 11 -25.39 1.65 4.79
CA ARG A 11 -24.60 2.88 4.93
C ARG A 11 -24.74 3.81 3.73
N LEU A 12 -24.75 3.28 2.51
CA LEU A 12 -24.94 4.09 1.31
C LEU A 12 -26.41 4.50 1.13
N LEU A 13 -27.36 3.62 1.49
CA LEU A 13 -28.80 3.91 1.42
C LEU A 13 -29.21 5.10 2.29
N ALA A 14 -28.47 5.38 3.36
CA ALA A 14 -28.66 6.57 4.18
C ALA A 14 -28.29 7.89 3.47
N ASN A 15 -27.68 7.85 2.28
CA ASN A 15 -27.29 9.01 1.49
C ASN A 15 -27.81 8.94 0.05
N PRO A 16 -28.96 9.57 -0.28
CA PRO A 16 -29.57 9.50 -1.61
C PRO A 16 -28.63 9.93 -2.74
N ASN A 17 -27.77 10.94 -2.50
CA ASN A 17 -26.78 11.38 -3.47
C ASN A 17 -25.73 10.28 -3.74
N ALA A 18 -25.34 9.51 -2.72
CA ALA A 18 -24.43 8.38 -2.90
C ALA A 18 -25.04 7.25 -3.73
N VAL A 19 -26.33 6.97 -3.53
CA VAL A 19 -27.06 5.99 -4.34
C VAL A 19 -27.13 6.42 -5.80
N GLY A 20 -27.48 7.70 -6.06
CA GLY A 20 -27.53 8.25 -7.42
C GLY A 20 -26.19 8.12 -8.15
N THR A 21 -25.10 8.55 -7.52
CA THR A 21 -23.75 8.41 -8.10
C THR A 21 -23.35 6.95 -8.33
N TYR A 22 -23.65 6.07 -7.38
CA TYR A 22 -23.32 4.66 -7.51
C TYR A 22 -24.08 3.99 -8.66
N ASN A 23 -25.34 4.39 -8.90
CA ASN A 23 -26.12 3.92 -10.03
C ASN A 23 -25.53 4.34 -11.39
N ILE A 24 -24.84 5.48 -11.47
CA ILE A 24 -24.09 5.88 -12.67
C ILE A 24 -22.98 4.86 -12.95
N CYS A 25 -22.24 4.43 -11.93
CA CYS A 25 -21.22 3.38 -12.07
C CYS A 25 -21.83 2.02 -12.46
N LEU A 26 -22.98 1.64 -11.89
CA LEU A 26 -23.69 0.40 -12.27
C LEU A 26 -24.14 0.41 -13.73
N LYS A 27 -24.66 1.55 -14.21
CA LYS A 27 -25.05 1.73 -15.60
C LYS A 27 -23.84 1.63 -16.53
N LEU A 28 -22.74 2.33 -16.21
CA LEU A 28 -21.50 2.24 -16.98
C LEU A 28 -20.94 0.81 -17.01
N GLU A 29 -20.95 0.09 -15.89
CA GLU A 29 -20.50 -1.30 -15.83
C GLU A 29 -21.35 -2.20 -16.75
N LYS A 30 -22.67 -2.00 -16.75
CA LYS A 30 -23.58 -2.72 -17.63
C LYS A 30 -23.30 -2.42 -19.10
N ASP A 31 -23.19 -1.14 -19.47
CA ASP A 31 -22.93 -0.74 -20.86
C ASP A 31 -21.59 -1.31 -21.38
N LEU A 32 -20.58 -1.38 -20.52
CA LEU A 32 -19.29 -2.01 -20.83
C LEU A 32 -19.44 -3.54 -20.97
N GLN A 33 -20.25 -4.19 -20.14
CA GLN A 33 -20.53 -5.62 -20.26
C GLN A 33 -21.27 -5.93 -21.57
N ASP A 34 -22.26 -5.12 -21.95
CA ASP A 34 -23.00 -5.28 -23.21
C ASP A 34 -22.05 -5.16 -24.43
N LYS A 35 -21.05 -4.27 -24.38
CA LYS A 35 -19.99 -4.18 -25.39
C LYS A 35 -19.12 -5.44 -25.45
N ILE A 36 -18.71 -5.97 -24.30
CA ILE A 36 -17.93 -7.23 -24.21
C ILE A 36 -18.75 -8.38 -24.80
N ASP A 37 -20.02 -8.49 -24.45
CA ASP A 37 -20.92 -9.55 -24.93
C ASP A 37 -21.16 -9.46 -26.44
N ALA A 38 -21.10 -8.25 -27.00
CA ALA A 38 -21.11 -7.99 -28.45
C ALA A 38 -19.74 -8.24 -29.14
N GLY A 39 -18.71 -8.67 -28.40
CA GLY A 39 -17.38 -8.99 -28.93
C GLY A 39 -16.45 -7.79 -29.09
N HIS A 40 -16.78 -6.63 -28.51
CA HIS A 40 -15.89 -5.48 -28.49
C HIS A 40 -14.87 -5.59 -27.35
N ASP A 41 -13.61 -5.27 -27.65
CA ASP A 41 -12.61 -5.05 -26.61
C ASP A 41 -12.84 -3.70 -25.93
N VAL A 42 -12.95 -3.71 -24.61
CA VAL A 42 -13.11 -2.49 -23.79
C VAL A 42 -11.83 -2.12 -23.04
N GLY A 43 -10.74 -2.88 -23.23
CA GLY A 43 -9.46 -2.67 -22.58
C GLY A 43 -9.59 -2.56 -21.06
N ARG A 44 -9.02 -1.48 -20.50
CA ARG A 44 -9.03 -1.19 -19.05
C ARG A 44 -10.32 -0.54 -18.55
N SER A 45 -11.28 -0.23 -19.43
CA SER A 45 -12.49 0.53 -19.08
C SER A 45 -13.30 -0.11 -17.96
N MET A 46 -13.37 -1.44 -17.94
CA MET A 46 -14.07 -2.18 -16.87
C MET A 46 -13.38 -2.01 -15.50
N ILE A 47 -12.05 -1.96 -15.47
CA ILE A 47 -11.28 -1.70 -14.24
C ILE A 47 -11.55 -0.27 -13.76
N TYR A 48 -11.44 0.72 -14.66
CA TYR A 48 -11.66 2.13 -14.34
C TYR A 48 -13.07 2.40 -13.80
N CYS A 49 -14.10 1.84 -14.45
CA CYS A 49 -15.48 1.91 -13.97
C CYS A 49 -15.62 1.32 -12.56
N ARG A 50 -15.02 0.15 -12.30
CA ARG A 50 -15.12 -0.50 -10.99
C ARG A 50 -14.35 0.22 -9.90
N ILE A 51 -13.22 0.86 -10.22
CA ILE A 51 -12.48 1.70 -9.28
C ILE A 51 -13.40 2.79 -8.72
N LEU A 52 -14.15 3.49 -9.59
CA LEU A 52 -15.11 4.52 -9.16
C LEU A 52 -16.18 3.94 -8.23
N GLY A 53 -16.81 2.84 -8.63
CA GLY A 53 -17.86 2.21 -7.83
C GLY A 53 -17.36 1.73 -6.47
N TYR A 54 -16.18 1.09 -6.40
CA TYR A 54 -15.60 0.64 -5.14
C TYR A 54 -15.03 1.77 -4.29
N LEU A 55 -14.56 2.87 -4.86
CA LEU A 55 -14.19 4.06 -4.09
C LEU A 55 -15.40 4.68 -3.40
N ILE A 56 -16.60 4.63 -3.98
CA ILE A 56 -17.82 5.05 -3.27
C ILE A 56 -18.07 4.17 -2.03
N LEU A 57 -17.82 2.86 -2.14
CA LEU A 57 -18.11 1.87 -1.09
C LEU A 57 -17.02 1.76 -0.02
N HIS A 58 -15.76 1.95 -0.41
CA HIS A 58 -14.57 1.65 0.40
C HIS A 58 -13.60 2.82 0.47
N ALA A 59 -14.05 4.05 0.24
CA ALA A 59 -13.25 5.26 0.42
C ALA A 59 -12.52 5.26 1.78
N PRO A 60 -11.31 5.82 1.84
CA PRO A 60 -10.53 5.84 3.07
C PRO A 60 -11.07 6.84 4.11
N SER A 61 -11.95 7.75 3.69
CA SER A 61 -12.65 8.73 4.55
C SER A 61 -14.00 9.14 3.94
N ASP A 62 -14.87 9.75 4.74
CA ASP A 62 -16.13 10.33 4.22
C ASP A 62 -15.87 11.51 3.27
N GLU A 63 -14.78 12.28 3.48
CA GLU A 63 -14.36 13.36 2.58
C GLU A 63 -13.92 12.78 1.22
N ALA A 64 -13.12 11.72 1.21
CA ALA A 64 -12.75 11.00 -0.01
C ALA A 64 -13.99 10.46 -0.76
N SER A 65 -14.92 9.82 -0.05
CA SER A 65 -16.19 9.36 -0.65
C SER A 65 -16.97 10.53 -1.25
N SER A 66 -17.03 11.67 -0.55
CA SER A 66 -17.68 12.87 -1.09
C SER A 66 -16.98 13.43 -2.31
N THR A 67 -15.65 13.43 -2.35
CA THR A 67 -14.85 13.92 -3.47
C THR A 67 -15.09 13.07 -4.71
N VAL A 68 -14.94 11.75 -4.60
CA VAL A 68 -15.20 10.83 -5.72
C VAL A 68 -16.62 11.02 -6.25
N ARG A 69 -17.61 11.18 -5.37
CA ARG A 69 -18.99 11.39 -5.81
C ARG A 69 -19.21 12.69 -6.57
N LYS A 70 -18.57 13.77 -6.14
CA LYS A 70 -18.65 15.08 -6.83
C LYS A 70 -18.00 15.00 -8.21
N GLU A 71 -16.86 14.33 -8.33
CA GLU A 71 -16.18 14.16 -9.61
C GLU A 71 -17.04 13.34 -10.58
N ILE A 72 -17.60 12.20 -10.14
CA ILE A 72 -18.52 11.39 -10.96
C ILE A 72 -19.75 12.20 -11.38
N ALA A 73 -20.37 12.94 -10.45
CA ALA A 73 -21.53 13.77 -10.76
C ALA A 73 -21.19 14.85 -11.81
N SER A 74 -19.98 15.41 -11.76
CA SER A 74 -19.52 16.43 -12.72
C SER A 74 -19.32 15.90 -14.15
N CYS A 75 -19.22 14.57 -14.31
CA CYS A 75 -19.11 13.91 -15.61
C CYS A 75 -20.43 13.87 -16.40
N ASN A 76 -21.57 14.25 -15.80
CA ASN A 76 -22.88 14.28 -16.47
C ASN A 76 -23.27 12.95 -17.15
N GLU A 77 -22.90 11.81 -16.54
CA GLU A 77 -23.09 10.46 -17.10
C GLU A 77 -22.36 10.19 -18.43
N GLU A 78 -21.45 11.06 -18.86
CA GLU A 78 -20.64 10.84 -20.06
C GLU A 78 -19.58 9.75 -19.80
N SER A 79 -19.71 8.61 -20.48
CA SER A 79 -18.85 7.44 -20.26
C SER A 79 -17.36 7.77 -20.35
N ASP A 80 -16.93 8.53 -21.36
CA ASP A 80 -15.50 8.84 -21.56
C ASP A 80 -14.93 9.68 -20.40
N ARG A 81 -15.71 10.65 -19.89
CA ARG A 81 -15.32 11.48 -18.75
C ARG A 81 -15.24 10.66 -17.46
N LEU A 82 -16.17 9.71 -17.27
CA LEU A 82 -16.12 8.79 -16.14
C LEU A 82 -14.87 7.91 -16.20
N LEU A 83 -14.57 7.35 -17.37
CA LEU A 83 -13.39 6.48 -17.55
C LEU A 83 -12.08 7.23 -17.31
N LEU A 84 -11.97 8.50 -17.71
CA LEU A 84 -10.81 9.35 -17.40
C LEU A 84 -10.62 9.56 -15.89
N VAL A 85 -11.70 9.75 -15.13
CA VAL A 85 -11.61 9.86 -13.66
C VAL A 85 -11.18 8.51 -13.06
N GLY A 86 -11.72 7.40 -13.55
CA GLY A 86 -11.32 6.06 -13.11
C GLY A 86 -9.85 5.73 -13.41
N GLU A 87 -9.35 6.16 -14.57
CA GLU A 87 -7.96 6.05 -14.98
C GLU A 87 -7.04 6.89 -14.09
N MET A 88 -7.43 8.13 -13.77
CA MET A 88 -6.68 8.98 -12.84
C MET A 88 -6.49 8.29 -11.49
N TYR A 89 -7.54 7.69 -10.92
CA TYR A 89 -7.44 6.93 -9.66
C TYR A 89 -6.64 5.63 -9.79
N PHE A 90 -6.71 4.94 -10.93
CA PHE A 90 -5.85 3.79 -11.20
C PHE A 90 -4.36 4.18 -11.14
N ASN A 91 -3.97 5.22 -11.88
CA ASN A 91 -2.58 5.67 -12.01
C ASN A 91 -2.04 6.33 -10.73
N HIS A 92 -2.85 7.12 -10.01
CA HIS A 92 -2.35 8.00 -8.95
C HIS A 92 -2.81 7.63 -7.54
N PHE A 93 -3.77 6.71 -7.39
CA PHE A 93 -4.13 6.15 -6.08
C PHE A 93 -3.68 4.69 -5.98
N ILE A 94 -4.15 3.81 -6.86
CA ILE A 94 -3.85 2.38 -6.77
C ILE A 94 -2.38 2.08 -7.03
N GLN A 95 -1.82 2.60 -8.13
CA GLN A 95 -0.43 2.34 -8.49
C GLN A 95 0.56 2.97 -7.50
N ALA A 96 0.21 4.09 -6.86
CA ALA A 96 1.07 4.76 -5.89
C ALA A 96 1.38 3.87 -4.67
N PHE A 97 0.36 3.21 -4.11
CA PHE A 97 0.54 2.28 -2.99
C PHE A 97 1.10 0.91 -3.42
N ARG A 98 0.91 0.52 -4.69
CA ARG A 98 1.48 -0.73 -5.23
C ARG A 98 2.95 -0.60 -5.64
N SER A 99 3.44 0.63 -5.82
CA SER A 99 4.84 0.93 -6.17
C SER A 99 5.82 0.67 -5.02
N ASN A 100 5.33 0.24 -3.84
CA ASN A 100 6.13 -0.31 -2.75
C ASN A 100 6.97 -1.55 -3.13
N LYS A 101 6.81 -2.11 -4.34
CA LYS A 101 7.63 -3.22 -4.90
C LYS A 101 9.14 -2.88 -5.09
N GLY A 102 9.69 -1.95 -4.33
CA GLY A 102 11.07 -1.47 -4.40
C GLY A 102 12.01 -2.23 -3.47
N ARG A 103 12.82 -3.14 -4.07
CA ARG A 103 13.97 -3.87 -3.50
C ARG A 103 13.66 -4.72 -2.25
N ILE A 104 13.98 -6.01 -2.32
CA ILE A 104 14.49 -6.69 -1.11
C ILE A 104 15.77 -5.93 -0.80
N PRO A 105 15.85 -5.13 0.28
CA PRO A 105 17.12 -4.51 0.62
C PRO A 105 18.06 -5.69 0.87
N THR A 106 19.17 -5.75 0.15
CA THR A 106 20.27 -6.61 0.55
C THR A 106 20.49 -6.30 2.03
N PRO A 107 20.35 -7.26 2.95
CA PRO A 107 20.56 -6.97 4.36
C PRO A 107 21.92 -6.28 4.46
N SER A 108 21.94 -5.05 4.96
CA SER A 108 23.18 -4.32 5.21
C SER A 108 23.88 -5.02 6.38
N ASN A 109 24.44 -6.18 6.09
CA ASN A 109 25.29 -6.93 6.97
C ASN A 109 26.64 -6.23 6.96
N HIS A 110 26.74 -5.10 7.66
CA HIS A 110 28.06 -4.58 8.00
C HIS A 110 28.66 -5.54 9.05
N PRO A 111 29.77 -6.22 8.76
CA PRO A 111 30.36 -7.25 9.64
C PRO A 111 30.97 -6.72 10.94
N SER A 112 30.77 -5.44 11.27
CA SER A 112 31.51 -4.73 12.31
C SER A 112 30.64 -4.27 13.48
N ARG A 113 29.37 -4.70 13.54
CA ARG A 113 28.51 -4.32 14.66
C ARG A 113 28.81 -5.18 15.91
N PRO A 114 28.81 -4.58 17.12
CA PRO A 114 29.01 -5.32 18.36
C PRO A 114 27.94 -6.39 18.56
N SER A 115 28.31 -7.50 19.20
CA SER A 115 27.36 -8.38 19.87
C SER A 115 27.04 -7.83 21.25
N PHE A 116 25.79 -7.95 21.69
CA PHE A 116 25.30 -7.45 22.97
C PHE A 116 24.93 -8.59 23.91
N ASP A 117 25.26 -8.46 25.19
CA ASP A 117 24.84 -9.42 26.22
C ASP A 117 23.37 -9.21 26.60
N THR A 118 22.94 -7.94 26.76
CA THR A 118 21.58 -7.58 27.20
C THR A 118 20.79 -6.88 26.10
N LEU A 119 19.45 -6.98 26.13
CA LEU A 119 18.56 -6.22 25.25
C LEU A 119 18.68 -4.71 25.49
N ALA A 120 18.92 -4.28 26.73
CA ALA A 120 19.07 -2.87 27.07
C ALA A 120 20.26 -2.22 26.33
N ASP A 121 21.40 -2.91 26.25
CA ASP A 121 22.58 -2.41 25.54
C ASP A 121 22.33 -2.29 24.03
N MET A 122 21.68 -3.30 23.44
CA MET A 122 21.32 -3.27 22.02
C MET A 122 20.31 -2.16 21.72
N ILE A 123 19.32 -1.95 22.58
CA ILE A 123 18.36 -0.86 22.45
C ILE A 123 19.09 0.49 22.50
N LYS A 124 20.03 0.67 23.42
CA LYS A 124 20.79 1.92 23.56
C LYS A 124 21.64 2.23 22.32
N ASP A 125 22.20 1.21 21.67
CA ASP A 125 22.95 1.36 20.40
C ASP A 125 22.07 1.69 19.20
N LEU A 126 20.83 1.17 19.19
CA LEU A 126 19.92 1.30 18.05
C LEU A 126 19.10 2.59 18.04
N LEU A 127 18.79 3.15 19.21
CA LEU A 127 17.84 4.25 19.32
C LEU A 127 18.41 5.55 18.72
N GLU A 128 17.67 6.09 17.76
CA GLU A 128 17.90 7.42 17.18
C GLU A 128 16.73 8.35 17.52
N GLU A 129 17.01 9.61 17.89
CA GLU A 129 16.01 10.60 18.32
C GLU A 129 15.04 11.00 17.19
N ALA A 130 15.47 10.88 15.92
CA ALA A 130 14.61 10.98 14.74
C ALA A 130 15.27 10.32 13.53
N PRO A 131 14.72 9.20 13.00
CA PRO A 131 15.34 8.48 11.89
C PRO A 131 15.32 9.34 10.62
N GLN A 132 16.50 9.60 10.05
CA GLN A 132 16.65 10.42 8.84
C GLN A 132 16.73 9.59 7.56
N ASN A 133 16.83 8.27 7.69
CA ASN A 133 17.01 7.34 6.59
C ASN A 133 16.37 5.98 6.92
N HIS A 134 16.29 5.12 5.90
CA HIS A 134 15.71 3.78 6.03
C HIS A 134 16.40 2.93 7.12
N SER A 135 17.72 3.01 7.28
CA SER A 135 18.43 2.21 8.31
C SER A 135 18.07 2.62 9.74
N GLY A 136 17.99 3.93 10.01
CA GLY A 136 17.57 4.45 11.32
C GLY A 136 16.10 4.11 11.60
N ALA A 137 15.23 4.21 10.58
CA ALA A 137 13.83 3.81 10.70
C ALA A 137 13.69 2.32 11.03
N LYS A 138 14.45 1.45 10.35
CA LYS A 138 14.50 0.01 10.63
C LYS A 138 14.95 -0.28 12.06
N ALA A 139 15.99 0.42 12.55
CA ALA A 139 16.50 0.25 13.91
C ALA A 139 15.45 0.63 14.95
N ASN A 140 14.84 1.82 14.84
CA ASN A 140 13.80 2.28 15.74
C ASN A 140 12.53 1.40 15.68
N ALA A 141 12.13 0.95 14.48
CA ALA A 141 10.99 0.06 14.29
C ALA A 141 11.21 -1.30 14.95
N LEU A 142 12.42 -1.88 14.84
CA LEU A 142 12.78 -3.11 15.54
C LEU A 142 12.66 -2.94 17.06
N VAL A 143 13.16 -1.82 17.60
CA VAL A 143 13.04 -1.54 19.04
C VAL A 143 11.57 -1.41 19.46
N ARG A 144 10.76 -0.65 18.72
CA ARG A 144 9.32 -0.48 18.97
C ARG A 144 8.58 -1.81 18.95
N ASP A 145 8.86 -2.62 17.93
CA ASP A 145 8.16 -3.87 17.67
C ASP A 145 8.73 -5.05 18.47
N LYS A 146 9.62 -4.78 19.43
CA LYS A 146 10.26 -5.77 20.32
C LYS A 146 11.01 -6.86 19.53
N PHE A 147 11.72 -6.43 18.50
CA PHE A 147 12.58 -7.25 17.63
C PHE A 147 11.83 -8.39 16.92
N ARG A 148 10.57 -8.17 16.58
CA ARG A 148 9.73 -9.13 15.86
C ARG A 148 8.76 -8.43 14.92
N CYS A 149 8.24 -9.18 13.95
CA CYS A 149 7.08 -8.78 13.18
C CYS A 149 5.84 -8.73 14.10
N PRO A 150 5.15 -7.59 14.27
CA PRO A 150 3.96 -7.50 15.11
C PRO A 150 2.76 -8.24 14.52
N ILE A 151 2.82 -8.59 13.22
CA ILE A 151 1.78 -9.32 12.51
C ILE A 151 1.97 -10.84 12.65
N SER A 152 3.12 -11.39 12.28
CA SER A 152 3.36 -12.85 12.30
C SER A 152 3.99 -13.38 13.60
N GLY A 153 4.51 -12.48 14.43
CA GLY A 153 5.27 -12.81 15.65
C GLY A 153 6.68 -13.33 15.39
N ILE A 154 7.12 -13.41 14.13
CA ILE A 154 8.46 -13.88 13.75
C ILE A 154 9.53 -12.93 14.32
N VAL A 155 10.48 -13.49 15.06
CA VAL A 155 11.62 -12.76 15.64
C VAL A 155 12.65 -12.46 14.55
N ASP A 156 13.19 -11.24 14.55
CA ASP A 156 14.21 -10.82 13.60
C ASP A 156 15.52 -11.58 13.81
N GLU A 157 15.92 -12.34 12.79
CA GLU A 157 17.14 -13.16 12.79
C GLU A 157 18.40 -12.32 13.02
N THR A 158 18.48 -11.13 12.42
CA THR A 158 19.68 -10.29 12.54
C THR A 158 19.87 -9.79 13.98
N SER A 159 18.79 -9.38 14.63
CA SER A 159 18.76 -8.96 16.03
C SER A 159 19.08 -10.12 16.96
N LEU A 160 18.53 -11.30 16.67
CA LEU A 160 18.82 -12.54 17.41
C LEU A 160 20.32 -12.89 17.41
N LEU A 161 20.97 -12.84 16.24
CA LEU A 161 22.38 -13.18 16.10
C LEU A 161 23.30 -12.18 16.83
N LYS A 162 22.82 -10.96 17.07
CA LYS A 162 23.56 -9.89 17.74
C LYS A 162 23.29 -9.80 19.24
N ASN A 163 22.34 -10.56 19.79
CA ASN A 163 21.93 -10.40 21.19
C ASN A 163 21.76 -11.73 21.94
N ARG A 164 22.54 -11.93 23.00
CA ARG A 164 22.55 -13.17 23.78
C ARG A 164 21.26 -13.40 24.57
N GLU A 165 20.72 -12.36 25.20
CA GLU A 165 19.47 -12.44 25.96
C GLU A 165 18.28 -12.81 25.05
N LEU A 166 18.19 -12.19 23.86
CA LEU A 166 17.17 -12.52 22.86
C LEU A 166 17.31 -13.96 22.37
N ARG A 167 18.53 -14.44 22.13
CA ARG A 167 18.81 -15.84 21.78
C ARG A 167 18.29 -16.80 22.84
N GLN A 168 18.62 -16.57 24.11
CA GLN A 168 18.12 -17.40 25.21
C GLN A 168 16.60 -17.38 25.30
N LYS A 169 15.98 -16.21 25.09
CA LYS A 169 14.52 -16.09 25.09
C LYS A 169 13.89 -16.94 23.98
N VAL A 170 14.40 -16.84 22.76
CA VAL A 170 13.92 -17.63 21.62
C VAL A 170 14.07 -19.13 21.87
N GLU A 171 15.20 -19.58 22.42
CA GLU A 171 15.43 -20.99 22.77
C GLU A 171 14.46 -21.48 23.85
N ARG A 172 14.25 -20.70 24.92
CA ARG A 172 13.32 -21.05 26.01
C ARG A 172 11.87 -21.11 25.57
N GLU A 173 11.43 -20.11 24.80
CA GLU A 173 10.03 -19.95 24.38
C GLU A 173 9.72 -20.65 23.04
N LYS A 174 10.73 -21.23 22.37
CA LYS A 174 10.63 -21.88 21.06
C LYS A 174 10.00 -20.97 20.00
N LEU A 175 10.43 -19.69 19.99
CA LEU A 175 9.90 -18.70 19.07
C LEU A 175 10.37 -18.95 17.64
N ARG A 176 9.54 -18.59 16.66
CA ARG A 176 9.90 -18.66 15.24
C ARG A 176 10.82 -17.49 14.89
N ILE A 177 11.81 -17.75 14.04
CA ILE A 177 12.84 -16.80 13.61
C ILE A 177 12.71 -16.63 12.09
N GLY A 178 13.02 -15.43 11.59
CA GLY A 178 13.05 -15.18 10.16
C GLY A 178 13.60 -13.80 9.80
N SER A 179 13.68 -13.53 8.50
CA SER A 179 14.11 -12.22 8.00
C SER A 179 13.00 -11.19 8.14
N THR A 180 13.34 -10.00 8.63
CA THR A 180 12.42 -8.86 8.72
C THR A 180 12.92 -7.64 7.97
N GLN A 181 11.98 -6.83 7.50
CA GLN A 181 12.19 -5.59 6.76
C GLN A 181 11.42 -4.45 7.39
N CYS A 182 11.85 -3.21 7.09
CA CYS A 182 11.15 -1.99 7.46
C CYS A 182 10.17 -1.67 6.33
N ALA A 183 8.88 -1.94 6.56
CA ALA A 183 7.82 -1.71 5.60
C ALA A 183 7.27 -0.29 5.77
N HIS A 184 7.32 0.53 4.72
CA HIS A 184 6.63 1.82 4.70
C HIS A 184 5.13 1.63 4.39
N ILE A 185 4.26 2.31 5.12
CA ILE A 185 2.81 2.28 4.89
C ILE A 185 2.47 3.11 3.64
N ILE A 186 2.99 4.34 3.59
CA ILE A 186 2.99 5.20 2.41
C ILE A 186 4.40 5.17 1.81
N SER A 187 4.47 4.79 0.54
CA SER A 187 5.72 4.50 -0.17
C SER A 187 6.69 5.67 -0.19
N GLU A 188 7.96 5.37 0.06
CA GLU A 188 9.07 6.28 -0.23
C GLU A 188 9.17 6.60 -1.73
N SER A 189 8.79 5.65 -2.60
CA SER A 189 8.89 5.78 -4.05
C SER A 189 8.06 6.93 -4.63
N ILE A 190 7.08 7.45 -3.89
CA ILE A 190 6.31 8.64 -4.30
C ILE A 190 7.25 9.86 -4.33
N ASN A 191 8.14 9.98 -3.35
CA ASN A 191 9.03 11.12 -3.17
C ASN A 191 10.48 10.88 -3.67
N SER A 192 10.82 9.66 -4.07
CA SER A 192 12.17 9.34 -4.57
C SER A 192 12.39 9.78 -6.02
N ASN A 193 13.60 10.27 -6.31
CA ASN A 193 14.10 10.58 -7.67
C ASN A 193 13.27 11.61 -8.44
N ILE A 194 12.65 12.55 -7.73
CA ILE A 194 11.95 13.67 -8.35
C ILE A 194 12.99 14.65 -8.90
N LEU A 195 13.05 14.80 -10.22
CA LEU A 195 13.81 15.85 -10.89
C LEU A 195 12.86 16.98 -11.32
N PRO A 196 13.22 18.27 -11.14
CA PRO A 196 12.39 19.37 -11.60
C PRO A 196 12.08 19.29 -13.10
N GLY A 197 10.80 19.40 -13.45
CA GLY A 197 10.28 19.30 -14.81
C GLY A 197 10.17 17.88 -15.37
N SER A 198 10.32 16.84 -14.54
CA SER A 198 10.20 15.44 -14.98
C SER A 198 8.79 14.89 -14.83
N ASP A 199 8.43 13.88 -15.63
CA ASP A 199 7.17 13.13 -15.51
C ASP A 199 6.96 12.56 -14.09
N LYS A 200 8.07 12.27 -13.38
CA LYS A 200 8.04 11.80 -12.00
C LYS A 200 7.58 12.88 -11.02
N GLU A 201 7.95 14.14 -11.25
CA GLU A 201 7.46 15.27 -10.46
C GLU A 201 5.96 15.45 -10.64
N GLU A 202 5.47 15.44 -11.88
CA GLU A 202 4.04 15.58 -12.18
C GLU A 202 3.24 14.41 -11.61
N TYR A 203 3.76 13.18 -11.72
CA TYR A 203 3.18 11.99 -11.11
C TYR A 203 3.06 12.16 -9.59
N ALA A 204 4.16 12.50 -8.91
CA ALA A 204 4.17 12.68 -7.46
C ALA A 204 3.21 13.79 -7.02
N ALA A 205 3.20 14.93 -7.72
CA ALA A 205 2.30 16.04 -7.46
C ALA A 205 0.82 15.63 -7.60
N THR A 206 0.51 14.79 -8.59
CA THR A 206 -0.85 14.29 -8.81
C THR A 206 -1.26 13.30 -7.71
N VAL A 207 -0.38 12.38 -7.31
CA VAL A 207 -0.61 11.49 -6.15
C VAL A 207 -0.93 12.29 -4.89
N TRP A 208 -0.11 13.29 -4.57
CA TRP A 208 -0.33 14.14 -3.39
C TRP A 208 -1.61 14.96 -3.50
N THR A 209 -1.95 15.47 -4.69
CA THR A 209 -3.21 16.19 -4.93
C THR A 209 -4.43 15.30 -4.71
N VAL A 210 -4.38 14.03 -5.15
CA VAL A 210 -5.46 13.06 -4.89
C VAL A 210 -5.63 12.84 -3.38
N LEU A 211 -4.54 12.66 -2.63
CA LEU A 211 -4.59 12.47 -1.19
C LEU A 211 -5.10 13.72 -0.45
N ASP A 212 -4.69 14.92 -0.87
CA ASP A 212 -5.19 16.19 -0.31
C ASP A 212 -6.72 16.31 -0.50
N ARG A 213 -7.22 16.02 -1.71
CA ARG A 213 -8.67 16.01 -2.02
C ARG A 213 -9.45 14.93 -1.27
N PHE A 214 -8.78 13.89 -0.80
CA PHE A 214 -9.37 12.86 0.07
C PHE A 214 -9.44 13.29 1.54
N GLY A 215 -9.01 14.51 1.86
CA GLY A 215 -9.02 15.08 3.20
C GLY A 215 -7.69 14.94 3.94
N TYR A 216 -6.65 14.37 3.32
CA TYR A 216 -5.33 14.20 3.92
C TYR A 216 -4.44 15.42 3.64
N ARG A 217 -4.94 16.59 4.05
CA ARG A 217 -4.32 17.89 3.75
C ARG A 217 -2.96 18.02 4.41
N GLY A 218 -1.97 18.47 3.65
CA GLY A 218 -0.60 18.66 4.14
C GLY A 218 0.21 17.36 4.29
N LEU A 219 -0.33 16.21 3.90
CA LEU A 219 0.37 14.92 4.01
C LEU A 219 1.68 14.90 3.18
N SER A 220 1.70 15.61 2.04
CA SER A 220 2.92 15.80 1.25
C SER A 220 4.02 16.48 2.07
N ASP A 221 3.68 17.51 2.85
CA ASP A 221 4.63 18.22 3.71
C ASP A 221 5.05 17.33 4.89
N GLU A 222 4.11 16.61 5.49
CA GLU A 222 4.38 15.66 6.58
C GLU A 222 5.33 14.54 6.20
N LEU A 223 5.36 14.11 4.93
CA LEU A 223 6.15 12.99 4.43
C LEU A 223 7.28 13.40 3.48
N ASN A 224 7.55 14.70 3.33
CA ASN A 224 8.62 15.17 2.46
C ASN A 224 10.03 14.88 3.03
N GLY A 225 10.96 14.52 2.15
CA GLY A 225 12.36 14.27 2.49
C GLY A 225 12.52 13.22 3.59
N PRO A 226 13.39 13.45 4.60
CA PRO A 226 13.64 12.48 5.67
C PRO A 226 12.39 12.10 6.48
N ARG A 227 11.34 12.92 6.49
CA ARG A 227 10.12 12.65 7.26
C ARG A 227 9.33 11.45 6.74
N ILE A 228 9.58 10.98 5.51
CA ILE A 228 9.03 9.72 5.00
C ILE A 228 9.39 8.51 5.89
N HIS A 229 10.52 8.59 6.60
CA HIS A 229 11.05 7.59 7.51
C HIS A 229 10.51 7.70 8.95
N ARG A 230 9.54 8.59 9.20
CA ARG A 230 8.89 8.73 10.50
C ARG A 230 8.32 7.39 10.97
N LEU A 231 8.40 7.15 12.28
CA LEU A 231 8.20 5.81 12.82
C LEU A 231 6.76 5.32 12.67
N ASP A 232 5.78 6.22 12.72
CA ASP A 232 4.37 5.92 12.50
C ASP A 232 4.00 5.69 11.02
N ASN A 233 4.93 5.89 10.08
CA ASN A 233 4.82 5.46 8.67
C ASN A 233 5.52 4.12 8.40
N VAL A 234 6.12 3.46 9.40
CA VAL A 234 6.86 2.19 9.18
C VAL A 234 6.49 1.07 10.13
N ILE A 235 6.61 -0.18 9.65
CA ILE A 235 6.32 -1.41 10.39
C ILE A 235 7.46 -2.42 10.19
N THR A 236 7.95 -3.05 11.26
CA THR A 236 8.81 -4.22 11.11
C THR A 236 7.98 -5.38 10.57
N MET A 237 8.20 -5.84 9.34
CA MET A 237 7.44 -6.95 8.76
C MET A 237 8.35 -8.12 8.38
N GLU A 238 7.87 -9.34 8.62
CA GLU A 238 8.50 -10.55 8.09
C GLU A 238 8.36 -10.56 6.55
N SER A 239 9.36 -11.10 5.85
CA SER A 239 9.47 -11.03 4.38
C SER A 239 8.21 -11.40 3.59
N TYR A 240 7.49 -12.47 3.95
CA TYR A 240 6.24 -12.84 3.26
C TYR A 240 5.10 -11.87 3.59
N VAL A 241 4.95 -11.49 4.86
CA VAL A 241 3.95 -10.47 5.27
C VAL A 241 4.21 -9.14 4.55
N HIS A 242 5.47 -8.69 4.50
CA HIS A 242 5.88 -7.48 3.81
C HIS A 242 5.50 -7.53 2.33
N LYS A 243 5.82 -8.65 1.65
CA LYS A 243 5.45 -8.88 0.26
C LYS A 243 3.93 -8.79 0.05
N TYR A 244 3.12 -9.37 0.93
CA TYR A 244 1.66 -9.31 0.80
C TYR A 244 1.13 -7.90 1.04
N PHE A 245 1.72 -7.17 1.98
CA PHE A 245 1.37 -5.80 2.28
C PHE A 245 1.66 -4.86 1.10
N ASP A 246 2.85 -4.93 0.51
CA ASP A 246 3.26 -4.10 -0.64
C ASP A 246 2.47 -4.42 -1.92
N ASN A 247 2.09 -5.69 -2.09
CA ASN A 247 1.26 -6.13 -3.22
C ASN A 247 -0.23 -5.83 -3.02
N LEU A 248 -0.60 -5.17 -1.93
CA LEU A 248 -1.98 -4.91 -1.52
C LEU A 248 -2.81 -6.18 -1.27
N SER A 249 -2.16 -7.33 -1.13
CA SER A 249 -2.82 -8.63 -0.92
C SER A 249 -3.12 -8.92 0.55
N LEU A 250 -2.59 -8.10 1.47
CA LEU A 250 -2.88 -8.10 2.90
C LEU A 250 -3.02 -6.65 3.37
N TRP A 251 -4.04 -6.36 4.18
CA TRP A 251 -4.25 -5.05 4.76
C TRP A 251 -4.85 -5.13 6.18
N LEU A 252 -4.83 -3.98 6.87
CA LEU A 252 -5.22 -3.84 8.27
C LEU A 252 -6.48 -2.97 8.37
N THR A 253 -7.62 -3.57 8.69
CA THR A 253 -8.89 -2.85 8.86
C THR A 253 -9.10 -2.51 10.32
N ALA A 254 -9.33 -1.21 10.61
CA ALA A 254 -9.53 -0.73 11.97
C ALA A 254 -10.71 -1.42 12.67
N THR A 255 -10.59 -1.56 13.98
CA THR A 255 -11.68 -1.98 14.89
C THR A 255 -12.10 -0.81 15.77
N ASP A 256 -13.11 -1.00 16.62
CA ASP A 256 -13.50 -0.01 17.62
C ASP A 256 -12.44 0.17 18.73
N GLU A 257 -11.50 -0.78 18.84
CA GLU A 257 -10.41 -0.75 19.80
C GLU A 257 -9.21 0.02 19.24
N VAL A 258 -8.65 0.92 20.04
CA VAL A 258 -7.51 1.77 19.65
C VAL A 258 -6.30 0.93 19.26
N ASN A 259 -5.71 1.23 18.11
CA ASN A 259 -4.54 0.54 17.54
C ASN A 259 -4.74 -0.97 17.30
N GLN A 260 -5.99 -1.46 17.30
CA GLN A 260 -6.32 -2.83 16.97
C GLN A 260 -6.96 -2.91 15.57
N TYR A 261 -6.52 -3.91 14.82
CA TYR A 261 -6.88 -4.11 13.43
C TYR A 261 -7.22 -5.58 13.17
N ILE A 262 -8.18 -5.81 12.29
CA ILE A 262 -8.45 -7.12 11.69
C ILE A 262 -7.56 -7.27 10.47
N LEU A 263 -6.90 -8.43 10.35
CA LEU A 263 -6.17 -8.79 9.16
C LEU A 263 -7.16 -9.27 8.10
N GLU A 264 -7.09 -8.63 6.95
CA GLU A 264 -7.84 -9.01 5.76
C GLU A 264 -6.86 -9.21 4.60
N ALA A 265 -7.28 -10.01 3.63
CA ALA A 265 -6.44 -10.35 2.49
C ALA A 265 -7.31 -10.57 1.24
N SER A 266 -6.67 -10.49 0.08
CA SER A 266 -7.32 -10.79 -1.20
C SER A 266 -7.69 -12.26 -1.36
N ASP A 267 -6.92 -13.15 -0.70
CA ASP A 267 -7.23 -14.57 -0.56
C ASP A 267 -7.05 -14.97 0.93
N PRO A 268 -8.08 -15.55 1.57
CA PRO A 268 -7.99 -16.02 2.96
C PRO A 268 -6.83 -16.98 3.25
N ILE A 269 -6.33 -17.72 2.25
CA ILE A 269 -5.20 -18.64 2.43
C ILE A 269 -3.92 -17.91 2.89
N LEU A 270 -3.76 -16.63 2.51
CA LEU A 270 -2.62 -15.80 2.90
C LEU A 270 -2.60 -15.51 4.40
N LEU A 271 -3.73 -15.68 5.09
CA LEU A 271 -3.87 -15.45 6.53
C LEU A 271 -3.74 -16.71 7.38
N SER A 272 -3.59 -17.90 6.76
CA SER A 272 -3.65 -19.21 7.42
C SER A 272 -2.72 -19.39 8.64
N ASN A 273 -1.59 -18.68 8.68
CA ASN A 273 -0.61 -18.73 9.77
C ASN A 273 -0.48 -17.41 10.54
N LEU A 274 -1.41 -16.49 10.33
CA LEU A 274 -1.45 -15.16 10.93
C LEU A 274 -2.60 -15.05 11.93
N PRO A 275 -2.49 -14.20 12.95
CA PRO A 275 -3.59 -13.92 13.84
C PRO A 275 -4.71 -13.19 13.09
N GLN A 276 -5.95 -13.41 13.51
CA GLN A 276 -7.10 -12.68 12.96
C GLN A 276 -7.03 -11.17 13.28
N ARG A 277 -6.46 -10.82 14.44
CA ARG A 277 -6.34 -9.44 14.92
C ARG A 277 -4.92 -9.15 15.38
N VAL A 278 -4.48 -7.92 15.13
CA VAL A 278 -3.20 -7.38 15.61
C VAL A 278 -3.50 -6.10 16.37
N THR A 279 -2.84 -5.92 17.53
CA THR A 279 -2.86 -4.68 18.29
C THR A 279 -1.44 -4.13 18.34
N PHE A 280 -1.23 -2.94 17.80
CA PHE A 280 0.07 -2.28 17.91
C PHE A 280 0.21 -1.62 19.27
N THR A 281 1.32 -1.88 19.94
CA THR A 281 1.62 -1.37 21.28
C THR A 281 3.05 -0.89 21.33
N THR A 282 3.31 0.17 22.08
CA THR A 282 4.65 0.65 22.42
C THR A 282 4.72 0.91 23.92
N ASP A 283 5.87 0.64 24.54
CA ASP A 283 6.18 0.98 25.93
C ASP A 283 7.03 2.25 26.04
N LYS A 284 7.29 2.92 24.92
CA LYS A 284 8.14 4.10 24.81
C LYS A 284 7.39 5.23 24.14
N GLU A 285 7.24 6.35 24.84
CA GLU A 285 6.52 7.53 24.34
C GLU A 285 7.11 8.09 23.04
N ASN A 286 8.43 7.96 22.85
CA ASN A 286 9.12 8.44 21.64
C ASN A 286 9.12 7.45 20.47
N LEU A 287 8.49 6.28 20.60
CA LEU A 287 8.36 5.31 19.52
C LEU A 287 6.89 5.09 19.15
N PRO A 288 6.28 5.99 18.35
CA PRO A 288 4.86 5.89 18.02
C PRO A 288 4.56 4.61 17.23
N VAL A 289 3.37 4.06 17.48
CA VAL A 289 2.80 2.95 16.72
C VAL A 289 2.39 3.42 15.32
N PRO A 290 2.17 2.50 14.36
CA PRO A 290 1.70 2.82 13.02
C PRO A 290 0.46 3.72 13.02
N ASN A 291 0.48 4.75 12.17
CA ASN A 291 -0.57 5.75 12.10
C ASN A 291 -1.87 5.13 11.55
N PRO A 292 -3.00 5.18 12.30
CA PRO A 292 -4.27 4.59 11.87
C PRO A 292 -4.77 5.17 10.54
N THR A 293 -4.49 6.45 10.28
CA THR A 293 -4.87 7.15 9.06
C THR A 293 -4.13 6.58 7.84
N PHE A 294 -2.84 6.29 7.97
CA PHE A 294 -2.05 5.72 6.88
C PHE A 294 -2.47 4.27 6.61
N LEU A 295 -2.77 3.51 7.66
CA LEU A 295 -3.30 2.15 7.54
C LEU A 295 -4.68 2.13 6.86
N ALA A 296 -5.56 3.06 7.18
CA ALA A 296 -6.87 3.19 6.53
C ALA A 296 -6.75 3.52 5.02
N LEU A 297 -5.80 4.40 4.67
CA LEU A 297 -5.45 4.71 3.28
C LEU A 297 -5.00 3.46 2.52
N HIS A 298 -4.03 2.72 3.07
CA HIS A 298 -3.53 1.48 2.48
C HIS A 298 -4.64 0.43 2.34
N ALA A 299 -5.44 0.22 3.38
CA ALA A 299 -6.54 -0.74 3.37
C ALA A 299 -7.62 -0.41 2.33
N SER A 300 -7.98 0.88 2.18
CA SER A 300 -8.90 1.33 1.14
C SER A 300 -8.34 1.05 -0.25
N CYS A 301 -7.08 1.43 -0.49
CA CYS A 301 -6.40 1.18 -1.75
C CYS A 301 -6.37 -0.32 -2.08
N ALA A 302 -6.06 -1.16 -1.09
CA ALA A 302 -6.02 -2.61 -1.27
C ALA A 302 -7.39 -3.21 -1.63
N LYS A 303 -8.45 -2.82 -0.90
CA LYS A 303 -9.83 -3.25 -1.19
C LYS A 303 -10.26 -2.85 -2.59
N VAL A 304 -10.11 -1.57 -2.94
CA VAL A 304 -10.49 -1.05 -4.25
C VAL A 304 -9.66 -1.71 -5.36
N GLY A 305 -8.35 -1.85 -5.16
CA GLY A 305 -7.44 -2.46 -6.13
C GLY A 305 -7.85 -3.88 -6.49
N HIS A 306 -8.12 -4.73 -5.50
CA HIS A 306 -8.51 -6.13 -5.74
C HIS A 306 -9.94 -6.28 -6.25
N LEU A 307 -10.90 -5.55 -5.67
CA LEU A 307 -12.29 -5.64 -6.09
C LEU A 307 -12.48 -5.16 -7.53
N SER A 308 -11.77 -4.11 -7.94
CA SER A 308 -11.83 -3.59 -9.32
C SER A 308 -11.10 -4.45 -10.35
N GLY A 309 -10.12 -5.26 -9.94
CA GLY A 309 -9.22 -5.96 -10.87
C GLY A 309 -7.93 -5.22 -11.19
N ALA A 310 -7.76 -4.00 -10.67
CA ALA A 310 -6.57 -3.20 -10.89
C ALA A 310 -5.32 -3.89 -10.34
N ALA A 311 -5.43 -4.52 -9.17
CA ALA A 311 -4.34 -5.24 -8.54
C ALA A 311 -3.81 -6.38 -9.44
N GLU A 312 -4.70 -7.25 -9.91
CA GLU A 312 -4.35 -8.39 -10.75
C GLU A 312 -3.82 -7.94 -12.11
N TYR A 313 -4.37 -6.85 -12.67
CA TYR A 313 -3.87 -6.26 -13.92
C TYR A 313 -2.43 -5.75 -13.74
N ILE A 314 -2.15 -4.96 -12.71
CA ILE A 314 -0.80 -4.44 -12.48
C ILE A 314 0.19 -5.60 -12.23
N ASP A 315 -0.21 -6.65 -11.51
CA ASP A 315 0.63 -7.84 -11.36
C ASP A 315 0.90 -8.57 -12.67
N LYS A 316 -0.10 -8.65 -13.55
CA LYS A 316 0.08 -9.20 -14.89
C LYS A 316 1.11 -8.38 -15.66
N VAL A 317 0.96 -7.06 -15.67
CA VAL A 317 1.90 -6.16 -16.36
C VAL A 317 3.32 -6.33 -15.81
N PHE A 318 3.51 -6.42 -14.49
CA PHE A 318 4.84 -6.66 -13.91
C PHE A 318 5.43 -8.03 -14.28
N ARG A 319 4.62 -9.10 -14.31
CA ARG A 319 5.10 -10.41 -14.79
C ARG A 319 5.47 -10.37 -16.26
N ASP A 320 4.63 -9.73 -17.07
CA ASP A 320 4.85 -9.57 -18.50
C ASP A 320 6.14 -8.75 -18.75
N MET A 321 6.45 -7.74 -17.93
CA MET A 321 7.74 -7.01 -17.98
C MET A 321 8.95 -7.90 -17.68
N GLU A 322 8.81 -8.90 -16.79
CA GLU A 322 9.89 -9.83 -16.44
C GLU A 322 10.08 -10.92 -17.50
N GLU A 323 9.00 -11.35 -18.16
CA GLU A 323 8.98 -12.47 -19.10
C GLU A 323 9.18 -12.04 -20.57
N ILE A 324 8.67 -10.86 -20.97
CA ILE A 324 8.74 -10.36 -22.34
C ILE A 324 10.15 -9.81 -22.63
N ARG A 325 10.90 -10.55 -23.45
CA ARG A 325 12.25 -10.18 -23.88
C ARG A 325 12.29 -9.23 -25.08
N VAL A 326 11.20 -9.16 -25.85
CA VAL A 326 11.09 -8.35 -27.08
C VAL A 326 9.67 -7.80 -27.17
N LEU A 327 9.53 -6.49 -27.39
CA LEU A 327 8.22 -5.85 -27.58
C LEU A 327 7.58 -6.30 -28.89
N SER A 328 6.28 -6.59 -28.86
CA SER A 328 5.53 -6.97 -30.05
C SER A 328 5.38 -5.79 -31.01
N ALA A 329 5.56 -6.04 -32.31
CA ALA A 329 5.44 -5.04 -33.36
C ALA A 329 3.98 -4.59 -33.64
N ASP A 330 3.00 -5.34 -33.14
CA ASP A 330 1.57 -5.05 -33.28
C ASP A 330 1.00 -4.12 -32.19
N GLY A 331 1.85 -3.63 -31.29
CA GLY A 331 1.44 -2.74 -30.20
C GLY A 331 0.86 -3.45 -28.97
N ALA A 332 0.77 -4.79 -28.97
CA ALA A 332 0.30 -5.56 -27.81
C ALA A 332 1.17 -5.40 -26.55
N SER A 333 2.39 -4.86 -26.69
CA SER A 333 3.30 -4.57 -25.58
C SER A 333 3.30 -3.11 -25.13
N ALA A 334 2.40 -2.25 -25.64
CA ALA A 334 2.35 -0.83 -25.28
C ALA A 334 2.11 -0.61 -23.77
N ASP A 335 1.18 -1.36 -23.18
CA ASP A 335 0.87 -1.30 -21.75
C ASP A 335 2.08 -1.67 -20.87
N VAL A 336 2.79 -2.73 -21.28
CA VAL A 336 4.00 -3.22 -20.63
C VAL A 336 5.10 -2.16 -20.68
N LEU A 337 5.25 -1.47 -21.82
CA LEU A 337 6.20 -0.38 -21.98
C LEU A 337 5.83 0.85 -21.14
N GLU A 338 4.57 1.28 -21.15
CA GLU A 338 4.07 2.42 -20.36
C GLU A 338 4.34 2.20 -18.86
N HIS A 339 3.93 1.04 -18.33
CA HIS A 339 4.16 0.71 -16.92
C HIS A 339 5.64 0.46 -16.62
N ALA A 340 6.42 -0.08 -17.56
CA ALA A 340 7.86 -0.22 -17.39
C ALA A 340 8.57 1.13 -17.27
N LEU A 341 8.16 2.13 -18.05
CA LEU A 341 8.72 3.48 -17.98
C LEU A 341 8.35 4.17 -16.65
N LEU A 342 7.10 4.07 -16.21
CA LEU A 342 6.64 4.58 -14.91
C LEU A 342 7.34 3.87 -13.73
N TYR A 343 7.57 2.56 -13.84
CA TYR A 343 8.27 1.79 -12.82
C TYR A 343 9.78 2.06 -12.82
N ALA A 344 10.42 2.18 -13.99
CA ALA A 344 11.85 2.48 -14.11
C ALA A 344 12.18 3.88 -13.59
N SER A 345 11.35 4.87 -13.87
CA SER A 345 11.48 6.24 -13.34
C SER A 345 11.28 6.33 -11.82
N SER A 346 10.64 5.31 -11.22
CA SER A 346 10.42 5.22 -9.77
C SER A 346 11.58 4.51 -9.02
N ARG A 347 12.58 3.96 -9.73
CA ARG A 347 13.74 3.29 -9.10
C ARG A 347 14.86 4.29 -8.78
N PRO A 348 15.49 4.22 -7.60
CA PRO A 348 16.73 4.94 -7.34
C PRO A 348 17.85 4.43 -8.23
N ILE A 349 18.47 5.35 -8.98
CA ILE A 349 19.72 5.10 -9.70
C ILE A 349 20.77 4.73 -8.63
N LEU A 350 21.34 3.53 -8.74
CA LEU A 350 22.52 3.17 -7.95
C LEU A 350 23.66 4.08 -8.42
N VAL A 351 24.07 5.01 -7.57
CA VAL A 351 25.40 5.63 -7.64
C VAL A 351 26.27 4.95 -6.60
#